data_AF-A0AAD9JCJ9-F1
#
_entry.id   AF-A0AAD9JCJ9-F1
#
_cell.length_a   1.000
_cell.length_b   1.000
_cell.length_c   1.000
_cell.angle_alpha   90.00
_cell.angle_beta   90.00
_cell.angle_gamma   90.00
#
_symmetry.space_group_name_H-M   'P 1'
#
loop_
_entity.id
_entity.type
_entity.pdbx_description
1 polymer ?
#
loop_
_entity_poly.entity_id
_entity_poly.type
_entity_poly.pdbx_seq_one_letter_code
_entity_poly.pdbx_strand_id
1 'polypeptide(L)'
;MANRNAGCVEAFRISNFGLEHSNPELFVSSQWNTRCACCGIVYVIYRVIVAIYWLIILVLSLVRSCARTDHAVGCLKWFIYLTNWQLLALTADAIMQGFTVIYFCVKEKKTGDSGDMDVNYLDVSTHLVNSVYGFANLFIVASPLRVYHVVHLLAYGAAYIVFSVVLKYAADISAYRAVDWSEPRTATMASFLGSIGIVALWLVLYGLYRARLAIYEAISRKRVHVVSP
;
A
#
# COMPACT_ATOMS: atom_id res chain seq x y z
N MET A 1 -5.23 27.25 17.33
CA MET A 1 -4.75 26.20 18.26
C MET A 1 -5.64 24.98 18.10
N ALA A 2 -5.22 23.97 17.33
CA ALA A 2 -6.00 22.75 17.15
C ALA A 2 -5.86 21.84 18.38
N ASN A 3 -7.00 21.40 18.90
CA ASN A 3 -7.16 20.59 20.10
C ASN A 3 -6.36 19.29 19.99
N ARG A 4 -5.26 19.16 20.74
CA ARG A 4 -4.32 18.01 20.68
C ARG A 4 -4.86 16.73 21.34
N ASN A 5 -6.09 16.76 21.83
CA ASN A 5 -6.69 15.70 22.64
C ASN A 5 -7.85 14.96 21.96
N ALA A 6 -7.98 15.00 20.63
CA ALA A 6 -8.84 14.06 19.90
C ALA A 6 -8.20 12.66 20.01
N GLY A 7 -8.43 12.03 21.17
CA GLY A 7 -7.71 10.87 21.66
C GLY A 7 -7.95 9.64 20.81
N CYS A 8 -7.06 8.65 20.93
CA CYS A 8 -7.06 7.39 20.21
C CYS A 8 -8.46 6.72 20.06
N VAL A 9 -9.38 6.95 20.98
CA VAL A 9 -10.78 6.48 20.94
C VAL A 9 -11.53 6.99 19.71
N GLU A 10 -11.36 8.24 19.32
CA GLU A 10 -12.00 8.84 18.14
C GLU A 10 -11.49 8.22 16.84
N ALA A 11 -10.24 7.75 16.83
CA ALA A 11 -9.62 7.08 15.69
C ALA A 11 -10.21 5.67 15.45
N PHE A 12 -10.71 4.98 16.48
CA PHE A 12 -11.27 3.62 16.40
C PHE A 12 -12.80 3.58 16.18
N ARG A 13 -13.43 4.70 15.86
CA ARG A 13 -14.88 4.75 15.57
C ARG A 13 -15.21 3.94 14.30
N ILE A 14 -16.28 3.15 14.33
CA ILE A 14 -16.73 2.32 13.19
C ILE A 14 -16.96 3.16 11.92
N SER A 15 -17.39 4.41 12.08
CA SER A 15 -17.54 5.37 10.98
C SER A 15 -16.24 5.63 10.20
N ASN A 16 -15.07 5.40 10.81
CA ASN A 16 -13.77 5.59 10.15
C ASN A 16 -13.31 4.35 9.36
N PHE A 17 -14.04 3.23 9.43
CA PHE A 17 -13.79 2.01 8.64
C PHE A 17 -14.60 1.98 7.33
N GLY A 18 -15.37 3.02 7.05
CA GLY A 18 -16.09 3.16 5.78
C GLY A 18 -15.15 3.44 4.60
N LEU A 19 -15.66 3.19 3.39
CA LEU A 19 -14.99 3.54 2.13
C LEU A 19 -15.04 5.05 1.82
N GLU A 20 -15.84 5.79 2.60
CA GLU A 20 -15.98 7.23 2.47
C GLU A 20 -14.75 7.94 3.04
N HIS A 21 -14.03 8.63 2.17
CA HIS A 21 -12.92 9.49 2.58
C HIS A 21 -13.30 10.94 2.34
N SER A 22 -13.03 11.79 3.33
CA SER A 22 -13.34 13.23 3.26
C SER A 22 -12.64 13.96 2.11
N ASN A 23 -11.56 13.40 1.54
CA ASN A 23 -10.82 13.95 0.40
C ASN A 23 -10.37 12.82 -0.56
N PRO A 24 -11.26 12.27 -1.40
CA PRO A 24 -10.93 11.13 -2.29
C PRO A 24 -9.87 11.49 -3.35
N GLU A 25 -9.72 12.78 -3.63
CA GLU A 25 -8.81 13.34 -4.64
C GLU A 25 -7.32 13.18 -4.25
N LEU A 26 -7.05 12.94 -2.97
CA LEU A 26 -5.70 12.64 -2.46
C LEU A 26 -5.18 11.26 -2.87
N PHE A 27 -6.07 10.32 -3.19
CA PHE A 27 -5.66 8.97 -3.65
C PHE A 27 -5.15 8.97 -5.10
N VAL A 28 -5.39 10.06 -5.81
CA VAL A 28 -5.18 10.18 -7.26
C VAL A 28 -4.18 11.25 -7.62
N SER A 29 -4.02 12.24 -6.74
CA SER A 29 -3.03 13.28 -6.89
C SER A 29 -1.68 12.82 -6.35
N SER A 30 -0.61 13.13 -7.09
CA SER A 30 0.73 13.14 -6.51
C SER A 30 0.77 14.19 -5.40
N GLN A 31 1.19 13.83 -4.18
CA GLN A 31 1.24 14.75 -3.03
C GLN A 31 2.14 15.98 -3.23
N TRP A 32 2.81 16.09 -4.39
CA TRP A 32 3.73 17.15 -4.76
C TRP A 32 3.21 18.10 -5.85
N ASN A 33 1.93 18.06 -6.22
CA ASN A 33 1.42 18.97 -7.25
C ASN A 33 0.09 19.64 -6.88
N THR A 34 0.16 20.82 -6.26
CA THR A 34 -1.00 21.58 -5.78
C THR A 34 -1.67 22.45 -6.85
N ARG A 35 -1.33 22.33 -8.15
CA ARG A 35 -1.90 23.22 -9.18
C ARG A 35 -2.28 22.59 -10.53
N CYS A 36 -2.06 21.31 -10.75
CA CYS A 36 -2.53 20.67 -11.97
C CYS A 36 -2.81 19.20 -11.68
N ALA A 37 -4.10 18.87 -11.51
CA ALA A 37 -4.55 17.52 -11.27
C ALA A 37 -4.38 16.60 -12.51
N CYS A 38 -3.90 17.18 -13.62
CA CYS A 38 -3.52 16.51 -14.85
C CYS A 38 -2.02 16.66 -15.18
N CYS A 39 -1.11 16.45 -14.22
CA CYS A 39 0.33 16.54 -14.53
C CYS A 39 0.94 15.19 -14.96
N GLY A 40 0.81 14.94 -16.27
CA GLY A 40 1.73 14.13 -17.05
C GLY A 40 1.23 12.72 -17.36
N ILE A 41 1.02 12.44 -18.64
CA ILE A 41 1.00 11.09 -19.23
C ILE A 41 2.07 10.18 -18.60
N VAL A 42 3.21 10.75 -18.18
CA VAL A 42 4.30 10.10 -17.45
C VAL A 42 3.86 9.40 -16.16
N TYR A 43 3.03 10.02 -15.31
CA TYR A 43 2.57 9.38 -14.08
C TYR A 43 1.61 8.23 -14.36
N VAL A 44 0.72 8.40 -15.36
CA VAL A 44 -0.14 7.33 -15.85
C VAL A 44 0.70 6.17 -16.38
N ILE A 45 1.69 6.45 -17.23
CA ILE A 45 2.64 5.47 -17.78
C ILE A 45 3.35 4.74 -16.64
N TYR A 46 3.87 5.46 -15.65
CA TYR A 46 4.50 4.86 -14.46
C TYR A 46 3.55 3.90 -13.74
N ARG A 47 2.31 4.30 -13.46
CA ARG A 47 1.32 3.44 -12.77
C ARG A 47 0.95 2.21 -13.59
N VAL A 48 0.80 2.36 -14.90
CA VAL A 48 0.55 1.24 -15.81
C VAL A 48 1.75 0.29 -15.84
N ILE A 49 2.99 0.79 -15.90
CA ILE A 49 4.21 -0.03 -15.84
C ILE A 49 4.27 -0.81 -14.52
N VAL A 50 3.99 -0.17 -13.39
CA VAL A 50 3.96 -0.84 -12.07
C VAL A 50 2.90 -1.94 -12.03
N ALA A 51 1.69 -1.70 -12.57
CA ALA A 51 0.65 -2.71 -12.65
C ALA A 51 1.06 -3.90 -13.53
N ILE A 52 1.65 -3.63 -14.71
CA ILE A 52 2.19 -4.66 -15.60
C ILE A 52 3.30 -5.45 -14.92
N TYR A 53 4.22 -4.79 -14.22
CA TYR A 53 5.30 -5.45 -13.49
C TYR A 53 4.76 -6.46 -12.48
N TRP A 54 3.82 -6.06 -11.61
CA TRP A 54 3.23 -6.96 -10.63
C TRP A 54 2.41 -8.08 -11.27
N LEU A 55 1.73 -7.80 -12.40
CA LEU A 55 1.00 -8.82 -13.14
C LEU A 55 1.95 -9.86 -13.75
N ILE A 56 3.08 -9.43 -14.33
CA ILE A 56 4.10 -10.32 -14.86
C ILE A 56 4.68 -11.21 -13.74
N ILE A 57 5.04 -10.64 -12.59
CA ILE A 57 5.56 -11.41 -11.46
C ILE A 57 4.53 -12.44 -10.98
N LEU A 58 3.25 -12.06 -10.91
CA LEU A 58 2.17 -12.96 -10.55
C LEU A 58 2.03 -14.13 -11.53
N VAL A 59 1.95 -13.84 -12.83
CA VAL A 59 1.80 -14.86 -13.88
C VAL A 59 3.03 -15.78 -13.91
N LEU A 60 4.24 -15.22 -13.87
CA LEU A 60 5.47 -16.02 -13.86
C LEU A 60 5.56 -16.89 -12.60
N SER A 61 5.17 -16.38 -11.43
CA SER A 61 5.14 -17.14 -10.18
C SER A 61 4.18 -18.33 -10.27
N LEU A 62 2.99 -18.11 -10.83
CA LEU A 62 1.99 -19.16 -11.02
C LEU A 62 2.46 -20.20 -12.05
N VAL A 63 2.88 -19.77 -13.25
CA VAL A 63 3.39 -20.65 -14.32
C VAL A 63 4.55 -21.49 -13.81
N ARG A 64 5.52 -20.89 -13.12
CA ARG A 64 6.66 -21.61 -12.55
C ARG A 64 6.23 -22.64 -11.51
N SER A 65 5.15 -22.41 -10.78
CA SER A 65 4.63 -23.34 -9.78
C SER A 65 3.86 -24.49 -10.43
N CYS A 66 3.05 -24.18 -11.46
CA CYS A 66 2.38 -25.17 -12.29
C CYS A 66 3.34 -26.04 -13.12
N ALA A 67 4.56 -25.58 -13.41
CA ALA A 67 5.56 -26.31 -14.19
C ALA A 67 6.50 -27.18 -13.35
N ARG A 68 6.56 -26.98 -12.02
CA ARG A 68 7.50 -27.70 -11.13
C ARG A 68 7.02 -29.08 -10.70
N THR A 69 5.71 -29.31 -10.72
CA THR A 69 5.06 -30.56 -10.34
C THR A 69 3.96 -30.86 -11.35
N ASP A 70 3.21 -31.94 -11.12
CA ASP A 70 1.98 -32.21 -11.87
C ASP A 70 1.13 -30.94 -12.00
N HIS A 71 0.67 -30.63 -13.22
CA HIS A 71 0.15 -29.30 -13.56
C HIS A 71 -0.98 -28.86 -12.61
N ALA A 72 -1.94 -29.75 -12.35
CA ALA A 72 -3.07 -29.46 -11.46
C ALA A 72 -2.62 -29.25 -10.00
N VAL A 73 -1.72 -30.09 -9.49
CA VAL A 73 -1.25 -30.05 -8.10
C VAL A 73 -0.36 -28.82 -7.86
N GLY A 74 0.50 -28.49 -8.82
CA GLY A 74 1.42 -27.35 -8.74
C GLY A 74 0.68 -26.01 -8.71
N CYS A 75 -0.34 -25.86 -9.56
CA CYS A 75 -1.17 -24.68 -9.56
C CYS A 75 -1.97 -24.54 -8.25
N LEU A 76 -2.57 -25.62 -7.74
CA LEU A 76 -3.31 -25.59 -6.48
C LEU A 76 -2.41 -25.27 -5.27
N LYS A 77 -1.22 -25.84 -5.23
CA LYS A 77 -0.23 -25.60 -4.16
C LYS A 77 0.19 -24.13 -4.09
N TRP A 78 0.16 -23.41 -5.22
CA TRP A 78 0.45 -21.98 -5.23
C TRP A 78 -0.52 -21.19 -4.32
N PHE A 79 -1.80 -21.53 -4.33
CA PHE A 79 -2.83 -20.85 -3.51
C PHE A 79 -2.75 -21.18 -2.01
N ILE A 80 -1.89 -22.11 -1.59
CA ILE A 80 -1.74 -22.47 -0.17
C ILE A 80 -0.85 -21.46 0.56
N TYR A 81 0.12 -20.86 -0.13
CA TYR A 81 1.14 -20.02 0.49
C TYR A 81 0.66 -18.58 0.71
N LEU A 82 0.80 -18.09 1.95
CA LEU A 82 0.45 -16.72 2.34
C LEU A 82 1.19 -15.67 1.51
N THR A 83 2.45 -15.93 1.15
CA THR A 83 3.24 -15.04 0.28
C THR A 83 2.60 -14.84 -1.09
N ASN A 84 1.92 -15.87 -1.62
CA ASN A 84 1.26 -15.79 -2.92
C ASN A 84 -0.07 -15.02 -2.83
N TRP A 85 -0.77 -15.12 -1.70
CA TRP A 85 -1.91 -14.25 -1.43
C TRP A 85 -1.49 -12.78 -1.35
N GLN A 86 -0.31 -12.49 -0.77
CA GLN A 86 0.23 -11.13 -0.74
C GLN A 86 0.54 -10.64 -2.16
N LEU A 87 1.02 -11.52 -3.04
CA LEU A 87 1.24 -11.18 -4.44
C LEU A 87 -0.07 -10.85 -5.18
N LEU A 88 -1.14 -11.61 -4.95
CA LEU A 88 -2.48 -11.28 -5.46
C LEU A 88 -2.93 -9.89 -5.01
N ALA A 89 -2.81 -9.61 -3.71
CA ALA A 89 -3.21 -8.33 -3.13
C ALA A 89 -2.41 -7.15 -3.72
N LEU A 90 -1.09 -7.30 -3.89
CA LEU A 90 -0.22 -6.29 -4.48
C LEU A 90 -0.56 -6.02 -5.95
N THR A 91 -0.82 -7.07 -6.73
CA THR A 91 -1.21 -6.93 -8.14
C THR A 91 -2.57 -6.24 -8.25
N ALA A 92 -3.55 -6.63 -7.43
CA ALA A 92 -4.87 -5.99 -7.40
C ALA A 92 -4.79 -4.52 -7.01
N ASP A 93 -4.02 -4.18 -5.98
CA ASP A 93 -3.77 -2.79 -5.55
C ASP A 93 -3.12 -1.96 -6.66
N ALA A 94 -2.08 -2.47 -7.31
CA ALA A 94 -1.41 -1.77 -8.41
C ALA A 94 -2.35 -1.51 -9.61
N ILE A 95 -3.18 -2.50 -9.96
CA ILE A 95 -4.19 -2.38 -11.02
C ILE A 95 -5.25 -1.32 -10.63
N MET A 96 -5.77 -1.36 -9.41
CA MET A 96 -6.74 -0.40 -8.90
C MET A 96 -6.19 1.04 -8.91
N GLN A 97 -4.93 1.23 -8.52
CA GLN A 97 -4.27 2.53 -8.60
C GLN A 97 -4.10 3.00 -10.05
N GLY A 98 -3.76 2.10 -10.97
CA GLY A 98 -3.72 2.41 -12.41
C GLY A 98 -5.07 2.87 -12.96
N PHE A 99 -6.14 2.12 -12.67
CA PHE A 99 -7.50 2.47 -13.08
C PHE A 99 -7.97 3.79 -12.47
N THR A 100 -7.68 4.03 -11.19
CA THR A 100 -8.08 5.26 -10.49
C THR A 100 -7.46 6.48 -11.16
N VAL A 101 -6.17 6.44 -11.48
CA VAL A 101 -5.50 7.57 -12.16
C VAL A 101 -6.05 7.79 -13.57
N ILE A 102 -6.30 6.73 -14.34
CA ILE A 102 -6.89 6.85 -15.68
C ILE A 102 -8.28 7.48 -15.63
N TYR A 103 -9.13 7.03 -14.70
CA TYR A 103 -10.49 7.56 -14.53
C TYR A 103 -10.48 9.07 -14.26
N PHE A 104 -9.62 9.52 -13.33
CA PHE A 104 -9.52 10.95 -12.99
C PHE A 104 -8.92 11.77 -14.16
N CYS A 105 -7.90 11.27 -14.86
CA CYS A 105 -7.36 11.94 -16.05
C CYS A 105 -8.43 12.12 -17.15
N VAL A 106 -9.29 11.11 -17.38
CA VAL A 106 -10.38 11.21 -18.35
C VAL A 106 -11.45 12.20 -17.88
N LYS A 107 -11.79 12.20 -16.59
CA LYS A 107 -12.76 13.13 -16.00
C LYS A 107 -12.31 14.59 -16.13
N GLU A 108 -11.03 14.87 -15.88
CA GLU A 108 -10.48 16.22 -16.00
C GLU A 108 -10.41 16.73 -17.43
N LYS A 109 -10.00 15.88 -18.39
CA LYS A 109 -10.02 16.27 -19.81
C LYS A 109 -11.40 16.66 -20.30
N LYS A 110 -12.46 16.01 -19.80
CA LYS A 110 -13.86 16.38 -20.11
C LYS A 110 -14.31 17.69 -19.49
N THR A 111 -13.63 18.15 -18.43
CA THR A 111 -13.98 19.39 -17.69
C THR A 111 -13.13 20.58 -18.15
N GLY A 112 -11.97 20.33 -18.75
CA GLY A 112 -10.98 21.34 -19.19
C GLY A 112 -11.07 21.77 -20.67
N ASP A 113 -12.03 21.29 -21.45
CA ASP A 113 -12.21 21.62 -22.88
C ASP A 113 -12.79 23.05 -23.12
N SER A 114 -12.37 24.03 -22.32
CA SER A 114 -12.75 25.45 -22.47
C SER A 114 -11.58 26.42 -22.28
N GLY A 115 -10.33 25.97 -22.34
CA GLY A 115 -9.17 26.85 -22.24
C GLY A 115 -7.93 26.28 -22.91
N ASP A 116 -7.60 26.83 -24.08
CA ASP A 116 -6.38 26.62 -24.86
C ASP A 116 -5.11 26.88 -24.02
N MET A 117 -4.06 26.07 -24.18
CA MET A 117 -2.68 26.53 -24.07
C MET A 117 -1.65 25.54 -24.64
N ASP A 118 -0.77 26.14 -25.44
CA ASP A 118 0.38 25.65 -26.20
C ASP A 118 1.42 24.87 -25.35
N VAL A 119 1.85 23.70 -25.82
CA VAL A 119 2.82 22.82 -25.13
C VAL A 119 4.16 22.90 -25.84
N ASN A 120 5.15 23.54 -25.19
CA ASN A 120 6.51 23.63 -25.70
C ASN A 120 7.28 22.33 -25.41
N TYR A 121 7.62 21.59 -26.48
CA TYR A 121 8.00 20.18 -26.48
C TYR A 121 9.48 19.85 -26.18
N LEU A 122 10.31 20.83 -25.85
CA LEU A 122 11.76 20.62 -25.82
C LEU A 122 12.37 20.96 -24.46
N ASP A 123 12.83 19.87 -23.85
CA ASP A 123 14.14 19.76 -23.24
C ASP A 123 14.22 19.95 -21.72
N VAL A 124 15.16 19.23 -21.11
CA VAL A 124 15.64 19.38 -19.73
C VAL A 124 14.82 18.73 -18.59
N SER A 125 13.49 18.86 -18.49
CA SER A 125 12.79 18.40 -17.27
C SER A 125 12.50 16.89 -17.21
N THR A 126 12.67 16.17 -18.32
CA THR A 126 12.14 14.79 -18.48
C THR A 126 13.07 13.71 -17.91
N HIS A 127 14.36 13.98 -17.67
CA HIS A 127 15.31 12.94 -17.27
C HIS A 127 15.87 13.06 -15.84
N LEU A 128 15.88 14.23 -15.20
CA LEU A 128 16.48 14.39 -13.87
C LEU A 128 15.48 14.19 -12.70
N VAL A 129 14.23 14.63 -12.88
CA VAL A 129 13.26 14.69 -11.78
C VAL A 129 12.62 13.32 -11.51
N ASN A 130 12.42 12.48 -12.53
CA ASN A 130 11.79 11.16 -12.36
C ASN A 130 12.69 10.12 -11.65
N SER A 131 14.01 10.24 -11.78
CA SER A 131 14.97 9.32 -11.14
C SER A 131 15.24 9.69 -9.68
N VAL A 132 15.24 10.99 -9.35
CA VAL A 132 15.34 11.48 -7.97
C VAL A 132 14.03 11.27 -7.22
N TYR A 133 12.87 11.41 -7.88
CA TYR A 133 11.57 11.14 -7.27
C TYR A 133 11.40 9.66 -6.89
N GLY A 134 11.85 8.71 -7.73
CA GLY A 134 11.82 7.28 -7.42
C GLY A 134 12.68 6.88 -6.22
N PHE A 135 13.86 7.50 -6.05
CA PHE A 135 14.76 7.24 -4.93
C PHE A 135 14.34 7.99 -3.65
N ALA A 136 13.72 9.15 -3.80
CA ALA A 136 13.14 9.89 -2.69
C ALA A 136 11.82 9.26 -2.22
N ASN A 137 11.02 8.62 -3.09
CA ASN A 137 9.82 7.86 -2.72
C ASN A 137 10.10 6.77 -1.67
N LEU A 138 11.33 6.25 -1.62
CA LEU A 138 11.80 5.30 -0.61
C LEU A 138 11.96 5.90 0.81
N PHE A 139 12.08 7.22 0.93
CA PHE A 139 12.17 7.94 2.22
C PHE A 139 11.08 9.00 2.44
N ILE A 140 10.33 9.35 1.39
CA ILE A 140 9.41 10.49 1.34
C ILE A 140 7.94 10.10 1.46
N VAL A 141 7.50 8.89 1.08
CA VAL A 141 6.05 8.55 1.08
C VAL A 141 5.44 8.82 2.46
N ALA A 142 4.82 9.99 2.57
CA ALA A 142 4.08 10.46 3.70
C ALA A 142 2.68 9.87 3.63
N SER A 143 2.60 8.55 3.43
CA SER A 143 1.35 7.86 3.63
C SER A 143 1.04 8.01 5.12
N PRO A 144 -0.06 8.69 5.50
CA PRO A 144 -0.37 8.88 6.91
C PRO A 144 -0.63 7.51 7.52
N LEU A 145 0.37 6.96 8.19
CA LEU A 145 0.27 5.71 8.93
C LEU A 145 -0.64 5.96 10.13
N ARG A 146 -1.95 5.70 9.95
CA ARG A 146 -2.91 5.75 11.05
C ARG A 146 -2.91 4.41 11.78
N VAL A 147 -2.91 4.44 13.11
CA VAL A 147 -2.76 3.26 13.98
C VAL A 147 -3.77 2.17 13.66
N TYR A 148 -5.00 2.52 13.28
CA TYR A 148 -6.05 1.54 12.97
C TYR A 148 -5.77 0.69 11.72
N HIS A 149 -4.85 1.07 10.83
CA HIS A 149 -4.57 0.27 9.63
C HIS A 149 -3.95 -1.10 9.96
N VAL A 150 -3.39 -1.27 11.16
CA VAL A 150 -2.93 -2.58 11.67
C VAL A 150 -4.06 -3.62 11.67
N VAL A 151 -5.32 -3.19 11.79
CA VAL A 151 -6.48 -4.06 11.78
C VAL A 151 -6.60 -4.81 10.45
N HIS A 152 -6.25 -4.20 9.32
CA HIS A 152 -6.29 -4.87 8.01
C HIS A 152 -5.26 -6.00 7.93
N LEU A 153 -4.04 -5.78 8.44
CA LEU A 153 -2.99 -6.79 8.49
C LEU A 153 -3.35 -7.94 9.45
N LEU A 154 -3.97 -7.62 10.59
CA LEU A 154 -4.44 -8.62 11.54
C LEU A 154 -5.62 -9.42 11.00
N ALA A 155 -6.59 -8.77 10.34
CA ALA A 155 -7.73 -9.43 9.70
C ALA A 155 -7.26 -10.36 8.57
N TYR A 156 -6.29 -9.93 7.78
CA TYR A 156 -5.67 -10.74 6.73
C TYR A 156 -4.95 -11.97 7.30
N GLY A 157 -4.15 -11.78 8.37
CA GLY A 157 -3.53 -12.88 9.10
C GLY A 157 -4.54 -13.85 9.72
N ALA A 158 -5.62 -13.34 10.31
CA ALA A 158 -6.69 -14.15 10.88
C ALA A 158 -7.42 -14.98 9.81
N ALA A 159 -7.73 -14.39 8.65
CA ALA A 159 -8.32 -15.10 7.52
C ALA A 159 -7.41 -16.25 7.06
N TYR A 160 -6.09 -16.02 7.02
CA TYR A 160 -5.13 -17.07 6.68
C TYR A 160 -5.02 -18.17 7.75
N ILE A 161 -5.08 -17.82 9.03
CA ILE A 161 -5.13 -18.80 10.13
C ILE A 161 -6.34 -19.72 9.94
N VAL A 162 -7.53 -19.16 9.73
CA VAL A 162 -8.76 -19.94 9.48
C VAL A 162 -8.60 -20.82 8.25
N PHE A 163 -8.09 -20.27 7.15
CA PHE A 163 -7.81 -21.04 5.93
C PHE A 163 -6.85 -22.20 6.19
N SER A 164 -5.76 -21.97 6.95
CA SER A 164 -4.77 -23.01 7.26
C SER A 164 -5.31 -24.12 8.16
N VAL A 165 -6.22 -23.79 9.09
CA VAL A 165 -6.97 -24.76 9.90
C VAL A 165 -7.85 -25.62 9.00
N VAL A 166 -8.62 -24.99 8.11
CA VAL A 166 -9.48 -25.69 7.15
C VAL A 166 -8.65 -26.61 6.25
N LEU A 167 -7.50 -26.16 5.74
CA LEU A 167 -6.60 -27.00 4.94
C LEU A 167 -6.15 -28.26 5.69
N LYS A 168 -5.81 -28.15 6.97
CA LYS A 168 -5.44 -29.32 7.77
C LYS A 168 -6.61 -30.28 7.93
N TYR A 169 -7.77 -29.79 8.35
CA TYR A 169 -8.89 -30.69 8.67
C TYR A 169 -9.65 -31.22 7.45
N ALA A 170 -9.64 -30.50 6.33
CA ALA A 170 -10.32 -30.92 5.11
C ALA A 170 -9.44 -31.72 4.15
N ALA A 171 -8.14 -31.41 4.09
CA ALA A 171 -7.23 -31.98 3.09
C ALA A 171 -5.99 -32.66 3.69
N ASP A 172 -5.84 -32.65 5.02
CA ASP A 172 -4.65 -33.13 5.74
C ASP A 172 -3.34 -32.45 5.31
N ILE A 173 -3.42 -31.21 4.81
CA ILE A 173 -2.28 -30.45 4.31
C ILE A 173 -1.85 -29.39 5.34
N SER A 174 -0.57 -29.39 5.69
CA SER A 174 0.07 -28.31 6.46
C SER A 174 0.71 -27.28 5.51
N ALA A 175 0.25 -26.04 5.58
CA ALA A 175 0.72 -24.97 4.69
C ALA A 175 2.16 -24.52 4.99
N TYR A 176 2.49 -24.37 6.28
CA TYR A 176 3.84 -24.09 6.76
C TYR A 176 4.07 -24.80 8.09
N ARG A 177 5.34 -25.11 8.38
CA ARG A 177 5.75 -25.68 9.68
C ARG A 177 5.33 -24.83 10.87
N ALA A 178 5.32 -23.50 10.72
CA ALA A 178 4.91 -22.57 11.79
C ALA A 178 3.41 -22.61 12.10
N VAL A 179 2.57 -23.06 11.17
CA VAL A 179 1.12 -23.20 11.35
C VAL A 179 0.69 -24.66 11.14
N ASP A 180 1.52 -25.59 11.61
CA ASP A 180 1.21 -27.01 11.55
C ASP A 180 0.19 -27.39 12.62
N TRP A 181 -1.07 -27.49 12.22
CA TRP A 181 -2.19 -27.80 13.10
C TRP A 181 -2.23 -29.27 13.57
N SER A 182 -1.29 -30.12 13.12
CA SER A 182 -1.03 -31.43 13.75
C SER A 182 -0.53 -31.26 15.19
N GLU A 183 0.19 -30.16 15.45
CA GLU A 183 0.65 -29.74 16.77
C GLU A 183 -0.01 -28.41 17.15
N PRO A 184 -1.29 -28.43 17.58
CA PRO A 184 -2.09 -27.21 17.73
C PRO A 184 -1.49 -26.22 18.75
N ARG A 185 -0.76 -26.72 19.75
CA ARG A 185 -0.05 -25.87 20.71
C ARG A 185 1.01 -25.01 20.02
N THR A 186 1.88 -25.63 19.23
CA THR A 186 2.98 -24.96 18.52
C THR A 186 2.41 -23.97 17.50
N ALA A 187 1.41 -24.39 16.70
CA ALA A 187 0.76 -23.54 15.70
C ALA A 187 0.08 -22.32 16.33
N THR A 188 -0.69 -22.51 17.41
CA THR A 188 -1.38 -21.41 18.10
C THR A 188 -0.39 -20.41 18.68
N MET A 189 0.70 -20.88 19.29
CA MET A 189 1.74 -20.01 19.84
C MET A 189 2.43 -19.21 18.72
N ALA A 190 2.78 -19.85 17.61
CA ALA A 190 3.41 -19.19 16.47
C ALA A 190 2.50 -18.13 15.84
N SER A 191 1.21 -18.44 15.65
CA SER A 191 0.21 -17.48 15.16
C SER A 191 0.07 -16.27 16.09
N PHE A 192 -0.02 -16.52 17.40
CA PHE A 192 -0.12 -15.45 18.40
C PHE A 192 1.12 -14.55 18.43
N LEU A 193 2.31 -15.14 18.45
CA LEU A 193 3.57 -14.39 18.38
C LEU A 193 3.71 -13.62 17.06
N GLY A 194 3.25 -14.21 15.96
CA GLY A 194 3.19 -13.54 14.66
C GLY A 194 2.31 -12.28 14.69
N SER A 195 1.11 -12.37 15.29
CA SER A 195 0.23 -11.21 15.47
C SER A 195 0.86 -10.13 16.35
N ILE A 196 1.52 -10.50 17.44
CA ILE A 196 2.27 -9.54 18.28
C ILE A 196 3.38 -8.88 17.45
N GLY A 197 4.12 -9.67 16.67
CA GLY A 197 5.18 -9.16 15.78
C GLY A 197 4.66 -8.14 14.78
N ILE A 198 3.50 -8.38 14.17
CA ILE A 198 2.84 -7.44 13.25
C ILE A 198 2.50 -6.13 13.97
N VAL A 199 1.92 -6.20 15.18
CA VAL A 199 1.57 -5.00 15.96
C VAL A 199 2.83 -4.24 16.37
N ALA A 200 3.87 -4.94 16.86
CA ALA A 200 5.13 -4.32 17.25
C ALA A 200 5.80 -3.62 16.07
N LEU A 201 5.87 -4.29 14.90
CA LEU A 201 6.39 -3.70 13.67
C LEU A 201 5.58 -2.46 13.27
N TRP A 202 4.26 -2.52 13.36
CA TRP A 202 3.39 -1.38 13.05
C TRP A 202 3.62 -0.20 14.00
N LEU A 203 3.82 -0.45 15.29
CA LEU A 203 4.17 0.57 16.28
C LEU A 203 5.53 1.20 16.01
N VAL A 204 6.52 0.41 15.59
CA VAL A 204 7.83 0.92 15.17
C VAL A 204 7.69 1.84 13.95
N LEU A 205 6.98 1.40 12.91
CA LEU A 205 6.72 2.22 11.71
C LEU A 205 5.96 3.50 12.06
N TYR A 206 4.98 3.42 12.96
CA TYR A 206 4.25 4.59 13.46
C TYR A 206 5.17 5.54 14.25
N GLY A 207 6.06 5.00 15.10
CA GLY A 207 7.06 5.77 15.83
C GLY A 207 8.00 6.52 14.90
N LEU A 208 8.51 5.85 13.86
CA LEU A 208 9.33 6.47 12.82
C LEU A 208 8.59 7.58 12.07
N TYR A 209 7.31 7.36 11.75
CA TYR A 209 6.45 8.38 11.16
C TYR A 209 6.30 9.61 12.08
N ARG A 210 6.05 9.41 13.37
CA ARG A 210 5.94 10.50 14.36
C ARG A 210 7.27 11.23 14.56
N ALA A 211 8.39 10.51 14.59
CA ALA A 211 9.72 11.11 14.70
C ALA A 211 10.02 12.01 13.50
N ARG A 212 9.72 11.55 12.29
CA ARG A 212 9.85 12.35 11.05
C ARG A 212 9.04 13.64 11.14
N LEU A 213 7.78 13.57 11.57
CA LEU A 213 6.93 14.76 11.74
C LEU A 213 7.49 15.73 12.78
N ALA A 214 7.95 15.22 13.92
CA ALA A 214 8.52 16.05 14.98
C ALA A 214 9.78 16.81 14.51
N ILE A 215 10.65 16.15 13.73
CA ILE A 215 11.83 16.78 13.12
C ILE A 215 11.40 17.87 12.14
N TYR A 216 10.43 17.58 11.27
CA TYR A 216 9.91 18.55 10.31
C TYR A 216 9.35 19.80 11.01
N GLU A 217 8.56 19.62 12.07
CA GLU A 217 8.03 20.74 12.86
C GLU A 217 9.12 21.53 13.61
N ALA A 218 10.15 20.85 14.13
CA ALA A 218 11.24 21.51 14.84
C ALA A 218 12.06 22.41 13.90
N ILE A 219 12.30 21.95 12.67
CA ILE A 219 13.01 22.70 11.64
C ILE A 219 12.14 23.87 11.15
N SER A 220 10.85 23.65 10.91
CA SER A 220 9.95 24.70 10.43
C SER A 220 9.72 25.81 11.47
N ARG A 221 9.57 25.47 12.75
CA ARG A 221 9.48 26.46 13.85
C ARG A 221 10.74 27.33 13.95
N LYS A 222 11.94 26.74 13.83
CA LYS A 222 13.20 27.51 13.81
C LYS A 222 13.24 28.49 12.63
N ARG A 223 12.73 28.11 11.47
CA ARG A 223 12.72 28.95 10.26
C ARG A 223 11.78 30.15 10.39
N VAL A 224 10.65 30.03 11.10
CA VAL A 224 9.71 31.14 11.34
C VAL A 224 10.28 32.20 12.31
N HIS A 225 10.96 31.77 13.38
CA HIS A 225 11.58 32.68 14.35
C HIS A 225 12.79 33.46 13.80
N VAL A 226 13.39 33.04 12.68
CA VAL A 226 14.48 33.77 12.01
C VAL A 226 13.96 34.86 11.06
N VAL A 227 12.69 34.78 10.64
CA VAL A 227 12.09 35.66 9.63
C VAL A 227 11.17 36.74 10.24
N SER A 228 10.90 36.68 11.56
CA SER A 228 10.16 37.71 12.28
C SER A 228 11.11 38.46 13.23
N PRO A 229 11.34 39.78 13.03
CA PRO A 229 12.18 40.61 13.90
C PRO A 229 11.58 40.84 15.29
#